data_AF-A0A8J4TJF3-F1
#
_entry.id   AF-A0A8J4TJF3-F1
#
_cell.length_a   1.000
_cell.length_b   1.000
_cell.length_c   1.000
_cell.angle_alpha   90.00
_cell.angle_beta   90.00
_cell.angle_gamma   90.00
#
_symmetry.space_group_name_H-M   'P 1'
#
loop_
_entity.id
_entity.type
_entity.pdbx_description
1 polymer ?
#
loop_
_entity_poly.entity_id
_entity_poly.type
_entity_poly.pdbx_seq_one_letter_code
_entity_poly.pdbx_strand_id
1 'polypeptide(L)'
;MLKVLLTNAEARITRLFYVHRVRHARFLDVVSLAIEELPAVIKEDVEDFLEHHPLTPAARLRPRMGMVGDIWLAFIGPEVRRGASGLGETPRDALKDFNRHFMEPLISRNGSEPHDTD
;
A
#
# COMPACT_ATOMS: atom_id res chain seq x y z
N MET A 1 -18.37 -15.34 -21.31
CA MET A 1 -17.20 -14.91 -22.10
C MET A 1 -17.14 -13.39 -22.30
N LEU A 2 -18.25 -12.71 -22.65
CA LEU A 2 -18.27 -11.26 -22.89
C LEU A 2 -18.07 -10.38 -21.63
N LYS A 3 -18.55 -10.82 -20.46
CA LYS A 3 -18.41 -10.08 -19.18
C LYS A 3 -16.95 -9.88 -18.72
N VAL A 4 -16.08 -10.87 -18.92
CA VAL A 4 -14.67 -10.85 -18.48
C VAL A 4 -13.82 -9.86 -19.31
N LEU A 5 -14.17 -9.67 -20.58
CA LEU A 5 -13.47 -8.73 -21.46
C LEU A 5 -13.80 -7.27 -21.12
N LEU A 6 -15.04 -6.99 -20.70
CA LEU A 6 -15.48 -5.65 -20.28
C LEU A 6 -14.79 -5.21 -18.98
N THR A 7 -14.68 -6.08 -17.97
CA THR A 7 -13.97 -5.79 -16.72
C THR A 7 -12.50 -5.47 -16.94
N ASN A 8 -11.83 -6.19 -17.84
CA ASN A 8 -10.43 -5.95 -18.16
C ASN A 8 -10.21 -4.63 -18.91
N ALA A 9 -11.13 -4.20 -19.76
CA ALA A 9 -11.04 -2.92 -20.45
C ALA A 9 -11.28 -1.75 -19.48
N GLU A 10 -12.28 -1.84 -18.60
CA GLU A 10 -12.58 -0.82 -17.60
C GLU A 10 -11.47 -0.70 -16.55
N ALA A 11 -10.91 -1.81 -16.09
CA ALA A 11 -9.74 -1.81 -15.21
C ALA A 11 -8.52 -1.16 -15.86
N ARG A 12 -8.28 -1.41 -17.16
CA ARG A 12 -7.17 -0.78 -17.92
C ARG A 12 -7.39 0.71 -18.13
N ILE A 13 -8.62 1.15 -18.41
CA ILE A 13 -8.97 2.57 -18.55
C ILE A 13 -8.84 3.29 -17.21
N THR A 14 -9.32 2.68 -16.11
CA THR A 14 -9.17 3.21 -14.75
C THR A 14 -7.70 3.32 -14.35
N ARG A 15 -6.89 2.30 -14.68
CA ARG A 15 -5.42 2.31 -14.51
C ARG A 15 -4.78 3.46 -15.30
N LEU A 16 -5.16 3.67 -16.56
CA LEU A 16 -4.62 4.75 -17.40
C LEU A 16 -4.96 6.14 -16.86
N PHE A 17 -6.19 6.37 -16.38
CA PHE A 17 -6.58 7.65 -15.77
C PHE A 17 -5.88 7.90 -14.43
N TYR A 18 -5.71 6.86 -13.61
CA TYR A 18 -4.98 6.96 -12.35
C TYR A 18 -3.50 7.28 -12.58
N VAL A 19 -2.84 6.58 -13.52
CA VAL A 19 -1.45 6.85 -13.92
C VAL A 19 -1.27 8.27 -14.49
N HIS A 20 -2.27 8.82 -15.20
CA HIS A 20 -2.19 10.18 -15.74
C HIS A 20 -2.20 11.27 -14.66
N ARG A 21 -2.88 11.05 -13.52
CA ARG A 21 -2.94 12.00 -12.40
C ARG A 21 -1.61 12.09 -11.61
N VAL A 22 -0.76 11.07 -11.71
CA VAL A 22 0.44 10.88 -10.86
C VAL A 22 1.73 11.45 -11.49
N ARG A 23 1.66 12.02 -12.70
CA ARG A 23 2.85 12.52 -13.40
C ARG A 23 3.24 13.94 -12.95
N HIS A 24 3.88 14.10 -11.80
CA HIS A 24 4.89 15.15 -11.57
C HIS A 24 5.72 14.81 -10.32
N ALA A 25 6.91 14.23 -10.53
CA ALA A 25 7.83 13.88 -9.46
C ALA A 25 8.83 15.01 -9.19
N ARG A 26 8.76 15.63 -8.01
CA ARG A 26 9.92 16.17 -7.30
C ARG A 26 9.97 15.48 -5.94
N PHE A 27 10.77 14.41 -5.87
CA PHE A 27 10.82 13.48 -4.73
C PHE A 27 9.45 12.92 -4.30
N LEU A 28 8.67 12.50 -5.32
CA LEU A 28 7.43 11.71 -5.28
C LEU A 28 6.31 12.30 -4.39
N ASP A 29 5.56 13.25 -4.96
CA ASP A 29 4.18 13.55 -4.55
C ASP A 29 3.30 12.30 -4.81
N VAL A 30 3.46 11.27 -3.98
CA VAL A 30 2.60 10.08 -4.01
C VAL A 30 1.25 10.51 -3.48
N VAL A 31 0.22 10.39 -4.31
CA VAL A 31 -1.16 10.53 -3.83
C VAL A 31 -1.39 9.44 -2.78
N SER A 32 -1.48 9.84 -1.53
CA SER A 32 -1.76 8.96 -0.40
C SER A 32 -3.27 8.92 -0.19
N LEU A 33 -3.87 7.76 -0.47
CA LEU A 33 -5.31 7.52 -0.36
C LEU A 33 -5.58 6.49 0.73
N ALA A 34 -6.59 6.72 1.55
CA ALA A 34 -7.17 5.63 2.33
C ALA A 34 -7.83 4.61 1.38
N ILE A 35 -8.03 3.37 1.83
CA ILE A 35 -8.61 2.30 1.00
C ILE A 35 -10.02 2.70 0.55
N GLU A 36 -10.75 3.40 1.41
CA GLU A 36 -12.11 3.87 1.18
C GLU A 36 -12.19 4.93 0.06
N GLU A 37 -11.09 5.64 -0.17
CA GLU A 37 -10.92 6.72 -1.17
C GLU A 37 -10.45 6.20 -2.53
N LEU A 38 -10.15 4.90 -2.64
CA LEU A 38 -9.74 4.30 -3.91
C LEU A 38 -10.87 4.27 -4.93
N PRO A 39 -10.54 4.30 -6.24
CA PRO A 39 -11.50 4.01 -7.30
C PRO A 39 -12.23 2.68 -7.03
N ALA A 40 -13.53 2.63 -7.28
CA ALA A 40 -14.40 1.53 -6.85
C ALA A 40 -13.89 0.13 -7.22
N VAL A 41 -13.42 -0.04 -8.46
CA VAL A 41 -12.88 -1.32 -8.95
C VAL A 41 -11.62 -1.75 -8.19
N ILE A 42 -10.75 -0.79 -7.84
CA ILE A 42 -9.52 -1.06 -7.09
C ILE A 42 -9.85 -1.32 -5.63
N LYS A 43 -10.81 -0.56 -5.06
CA LYS A 43 -11.27 -0.74 -3.69
C LYS A 43 -11.87 -2.14 -3.50
N GLU A 44 -12.78 -2.56 -4.38
CA GLU A 44 -13.39 -3.90 -4.32
C GLU A 44 -12.32 -5.00 -4.33
N ASP A 45 -11.33 -4.88 -5.22
CA ASP A 45 -10.23 -5.84 -5.32
C ASP A 45 -9.36 -5.89 -4.04
N VAL A 46 -9.13 -4.72 -3.43
CA VAL A 46 -8.39 -4.60 -2.17
C VAL A 46 -9.20 -5.17 -1.00
N GLU A 47 -10.47 -4.81 -0.87
CA GLU A 47 -11.32 -5.28 0.23
C GLU A 47 -11.50 -6.81 0.17
N ASP A 48 -11.74 -7.38 -1.01
CA ASP A 48 -11.79 -8.84 -1.21
C ASP A 48 -10.51 -9.50 -0.69
N PHE A 49 -9.34 -8.96 -1.00
CA PHE A 49 -8.07 -9.49 -0.49
C PHE A 49 -7.96 -9.43 1.04
N LEU A 50 -8.40 -8.33 1.66
CA LEU A 50 -8.32 -8.14 3.11
C LEU A 50 -9.30 -9.03 3.87
N GLU A 51 -10.52 -9.21 3.35
CA GLU A 51 -11.53 -10.11 3.89
C GLU A 51 -11.06 -11.56 3.91
N HIS A 52 -10.35 -11.99 2.85
CA HIS A 52 -9.77 -13.32 2.78
C HIS A 52 -8.50 -13.48 3.64
N HIS A 53 -7.89 -12.40 4.11
CA HIS A 53 -6.64 -12.40 4.89
C HIS A 53 -6.74 -11.60 6.20
N PRO A 54 -7.73 -11.89 7.07
CA PRO A 54 -8.15 -11.00 8.16
C PRO A 54 -7.11 -10.85 9.29
N LEU A 55 -6.19 -11.81 9.44
CA LEU A 55 -5.18 -11.79 10.51
C LEU A 55 -3.87 -11.11 10.10
N THR A 56 -3.78 -10.62 8.86
CA THR A 56 -2.57 -9.98 8.35
C THR A 56 -2.43 -8.53 8.82
N PRO A 57 -1.20 -7.98 8.88
CA PRO A 57 -0.99 -6.57 9.18
C PRO A 57 -1.81 -5.62 8.31
N ALA A 58 -1.92 -5.89 7.01
CA ALA A 58 -2.70 -5.09 6.08
C ALA A 58 -4.20 -5.04 6.45
N ALA A 59 -4.80 -6.18 6.81
CA ALA A 59 -6.21 -6.22 7.21
C ALA A 59 -6.46 -5.48 8.52
N ARG A 60 -5.50 -5.51 9.45
CA ARG A 60 -5.60 -4.87 10.76
C ARG A 60 -5.32 -3.37 10.73
N LEU A 61 -4.34 -2.96 9.94
CA LEU A 61 -3.81 -1.59 9.93
C LEU A 61 -4.35 -0.76 8.76
N ARG A 62 -4.94 -1.42 7.75
CA ARG A 62 -5.54 -0.80 6.56
C ARG A 62 -4.65 0.30 5.97
N PRO A 63 -3.47 -0.06 5.43
CA PRO A 63 -2.47 0.89 4.99
C PRO A 63 -3.02 1.85 3.93
N ARG A 64 -2.47 3.05 3.89
CA ARG A 64 -2.76 3.99 2.80
C ARG A 64 -2.12 3.45 1.53
N MET A 65 -2.79 3.71 0.42
CA MET A 65 -2.43 3.24 -0.91
C MET A 65 -1.96 4.42 -1.75
N GLY A 66 -0.93 4.20 -2.53
CA GLY A 66 -0.42 5.17 -3.48
C GLY A 66 0.20 4.50 -4.69
N MET A 67 0.58 5.30 -5.68
CA MET A 67 1.28 4.81 -6.86
C MET A 67 2.36 5.78 -7.30
N VAL A 68 3.44 5.21 -7.81
CA VAL A 68 4.55 5.91 -8.44
C VAL A 68 4.85 5.23 -9.75
N GLY A 69 4.62 5.94 -10.86
CA GLY A 69 4.69 5.33 -12.19
C GLY A 69 3.66 4.21 -12.30
N ASP A 70 4.15 2.97 -12.44
CA ASP A 70 3.33 1.75 -12.52
C ASP A 70 3.37 0.89 -11.25
N ILE A 71 4.06 1.35 -10.19
CA ILE A 71 4.25 0.60 -8.95
C ILE A 71 3.29 1.10 -7.87
N TRP A 72 2.54 0.17 -7.29
CA TRP A 72 1.71 0.37 -6.11
C TRP A 72 2.53 0.38 -4.84
N LEU A 73 2.11 1.24 -3.91
CA LEU A 73 2.66 1.39 -2.57
C LEU A 73 1.54 1.17 -1.55
N ALA A 74 1.82 0.37 -0.53
CA ALA A 74 1.02 0.28 0.69
C ALA A 74 1.88 0.78 1.86
N PHE A 75 1.43 1.75 2.65
CA PHE A 75 2.25 2.33 3.73
C PHE A 75 1.42 2.90 4.89
N ILE A 76 2.05 3.07 6.05
CA ILE A 76 1.42 3.65 7.24
C ILE A 76 1.95 5.06 7.49
N GLY A 77 1.02 5.98 7.78
CA GLY A 77 1.32 7.38 8.10
C GLY A 77 1.12 8.34 6.92
N PRO A 78 1.38 9.64 7.13
CA PRO A 78 1.19 10.67 6.11
C PRO A 78 2.25 10.61 4.99
N GLU A 79 3.35 9.91 5.22
CA GLU A 79 4.50 9.84 4.32
C GLU A 79 5.00 8.39 4.18
N VAL A 80 5.61 8.09 3.04
CA VAL A 80 6.23 6.79 2.79
C VAL A 80 7.51 6.67 3.64
N ARG A 81 7.49 5.81 4.66
CA ARG A 81 8.66 5.53 5.51
C ARG A 81 9.31 4.21 5.13
N ARG A 82 10.65 4.21 5.02
CA ARG A 82 11.44 3.00 4.78
C ARG A 82 11.18 1.96 5.88
N GLY A 83 10.83 0.73 5.50
CA GLY A 83 10.60 -0.37 6.44
C GLY A 83 9.16 -0.48 6.99
N ALA A 84 8.25 0.42 6.60
CA ALA A 84 6.83 0.35 6.94
C ALA A 84 5.95 0.47 5.68
N SER A 85 6.46 -0.04 4.56
CA SER A 85 5.84 0.06 3.24
C SER A 85 5.99 -1.25 2.47
N GLY A 86 4.98 -1.60 1.67
CA GLY A 86 5.02 -2.67 0.68
C GLY A 86 4.92 -2.13 -0.75
N LEU A 87 5.55 -2.84 -1.69
CA LEU A 87 5.60 -2.49 -3.11
C LEU A 87 5.03 -3.61 -3.99
N GLY A 88 4.39 -3.25 -5.11
CA GLY A 88 3.93 -4.25 -6.07
C GLY A 88 3.45 -3.68 -7.39
N GLU A 89 3.36 -4.53 -8.42
CA GLU A 89 2.79 -4.16 -9.73
C GLU A 89 1.25 -4.03 -9.68
N THR A 90 0.64 -4.63 -8.66
CA THR A 90 -0.79 -4.57 -8.37
C THR A 90 -1.04 -4.13 -6.92
N PRO A 91 -2.25 -3.63 -6.60
CA PRO A 91 -2.60 -3.30 -5.22
C PRO A 91 -2.42 -4.50 -4.28
N ARG A 92 -2.87 -5.70 -4.71
CA ARG A 92 -2.73 -6.95 -3.95
C ARG A 92 -1.27 -7.30 -3.69
N ASP A 93 -0.39 -7.12 -4.67
CA ASP A 93 1.02 -7.45 -4.49
C ASP A 93 1.72 -6.49 -3.54
N ALA A 94 1.37 -5.20 -3.58
CA ALA A 94 1.84 -4.24 -2.57
C ALA A 94 1.37 -4.61 -1.15
N LEU A 95 0.13 -5.11 -0.99
CA LEU A 95 -0.38 -5.58 0.30
C LEU A 95 0.28 -6.88 0.76
N LYS A 96 0.56 -7.83 -0.14
CA LYS A 96 1.33 -9.04 0.18
C LYS A 96 2.76 -8.70 0.62
N ASP A 97 3.40 -7.76 -0.08
CA ASP A 97 4.73 -7.29 0.24
C ASP A 97 4.75 -6.54 1.58
N PHE A 98 3.74 -5.70 1.83
CA PHE A 98 3.52 -5.06 3.13
C PHE A 98 3.39 -6.12 4.22
N ASN A 99 2.52 -7.12 4.04
CA ASN A 99 2.33 -8.20 5.02
C ASN A 99 3.60 -9.01 5.30
N ARG A 100 4.50 -9.15 4.31
CA ARG A 100 5.77 -9.88 4.45
C ARG A 100 6.81 -9.08 5.24
N HIS A 101 6.90 -7.78 4.95
CA HIS A 101 7.95 -6.91 5.49
C HIS A 101 7.48 -6.09 6.70
N PHE A 102 6.19 -6.11 7.03
CA PHE A 102 5.67 -5.55 8.26
C PHE A 102 6.12 -6.41 9.44
N MET A 103 7.35 -6.15 9.90
CA MET A 103 7.81 -6.60 11.20
C MET A 103 7.56 -5.47 12.20
N GLU A 104 6.75 -5.72 13.23
CA GLU A 104 7.09 -5.13 14.52
C GLU A 104 8.43 -5.77 14.97
N PRO A 105 9.38 -4.98 15.52
CA PRO A 105 9.07 -3.98 16.53
C PRO A 105 9.75 -2.62 16.33
N LEU A 106 9.07 -1.52 16.69
CA LEU A 106 9.80 -0.39 17.28
C LEU A 106 9.99 -0.70 18.77
N ILE A 107 10.89 -1.63 19.10
CA ILE A 107 11.53 -1.56 20.42
C ILE A 107 12.18 -0.19 20.42
N SER A 108 11.61 0.70 21.24
CA SER A 108 12.23 1.97 21.58
C SER A 108 13.67 1.67 21.97
N ARG A 109 14.62 2.05 21.12
CA ARG A 109 16.04 2.12 21.50
C ARG A 109 16.26 3.41 22.31
N ASN A 110 15.42 3.65 23.31
CA ASN A 110 15.67 4.66 24.33
C ASN A 110 16.02 3.95 25.63
N GLY A 111 17.30 4.04 26.00
CA GLY A 111 17.73 4.07 27.40
C GLY A 111 17.94 2.74 28.08
N SER A 112 19.01 2.03 27.74
CA SER A 112 19.73 1.16 28.68
C SER A 112 21.17 1.00 28.16
N GLU A 113 21.92 2.11 28.14
CA GLU A 113 23.36 1.97 28.29
C GLU A 113 23.60 1.40 29.70
N PRO A 114 24.44 0.37 29.88
CA PRO A 114 24.92 0.06 31.22
C PRO A 114 25.71 1.27 31.69
N HIS A 115 25.21 1.93 32.74
CA HIS A 115 26.02 2.86 33.49
C HIS A 115 27.04 1.99 34.24
N ASP A 116 28.22 1.82 33.65
CA ASP A 116 29.39 1.44 34.43
C ASP A 116 29.59 2.56 35.45
N THR A 117 29.33 2.27 36.73
CA THR A 117 29.92 3.00 37.83
C THR A 117 30.94 2.09 38.48
N ASP A 118 32.17 2.59 38.48
CA ASP A 118 33.33 2.21 39.30
C ASP A 118 32.97 1.69 40.71
#